data_AF-A0A1G5TI71-F1
#
_entry.id   AF-A0A1G5TI71-F1
#
_cell.length_a   1.000
_cell.length_b   1.000
_cell.length_c   1.000
_cell.angle_alpha   90.00
_cell.angle_beta   90.00
_cell.angle_gamma   90.00
#
_symmetry.space_group_name_H-M   'P 1'
#
loop_
_entity.id
_entity.type
_entity.pdbx_description
1 polymer ?
#
loop_
_entity_poly.entity_id
_entity_poly.type
_entity_poly.pdbx_seq_one_letter_code
_entity_poly.pdbx_strand_id
1 'polypeptide(L)'
;MACVETAESGGDLRAAAEEAGLVYVDDGRPGLTRRRSGTGFRYLDAKGAPVRDKAVLARIRSLAIPPAYTDVWICPRRNGHIQATGRDAKGRKQYRYHPDFRQAREANKFSRIMAFADALPGIRRRVDADMKRPGLSRDKVLATVVHLLETTLIRVGNDDYARTNKSYGLTTLRDPHVRIEGAALSFRFKGKSGKTWDVSLKDRRVARIVKACQDLPGQELFQYLDPDGTQRDVTSSDVNAYLREITGEDFTAKDFRTWAGTVLAALALRQFEHFDSEAGAKRNIRTAIESVASRLGNTPTICRKCYIHPHILDSYLKGGLLLQVKDAVESELSEDLSRLRPEEAAVLGLLQAHLSAAEDEAKAGEVIKSAGARGRGSQKPRDKAAPAAAKSHGSEPGPKTKRASSARRSAVAA
;
A
#
# COMPACT_ATOMS: atom_id res chain seq x y z
N MET A 1 -6.00 -6.17 -11.89
CA MET A 1 -5.39 -4.83 -12.10
C MET A 1 -4.52 -4.53 -10.89
N ALA A 2 -3.27 -4.09 -11.10
CA ALA A 2 -2.44 -3.60 -10.00
C ALA A 2 -2.90 -2.20 -9.55
N CYS A 3 -2.62 -1.83 -8.29
CA CYS A 3 -2.66 -0.43 -7.89
C CYS A 3 -1.58 0.30 -8.70
N VAL A 4 -1.99 1.23 -9.56
CA VAL A 4 -1.03 2.02 -10.37
C VAL A 4 -0.32 2.96 -9.42
N GLU A 5 0.95 2.65 -9.16
CA GLU A 5 1.88 3.47 -8.40
C GLU A 5 2.24 4.72 -9.21
N THR A 6 2.12 5.89 -8.58
CA THR A 6 2.68 7.15 -9.05
C THR A 6 4.06 7.34 -8.45
N ALA A 7 4.92 8.10 -9.13
CA ALA A 7 6.34 8.24 -8.81
C ALA A 7 6.61 8.50 -7.31
N GLU A 8 7.21 7.50 -6.66
CA GLU A 8 7.91 7.62 -5.38
C GLU A 8 9.38 7.99 -5.66
N SER A 9 10.10 8.46 -4.64
CA SER A 9 11.50 8.85 -4.81
C SER A 9 12.36 7.63 -5.23
N GLY A 10 13.39 7.88 -6.05
CA GLY A 10 14.29 6.81 -6.50
C GLY A 10 15.10 6.15 -5.36
N GLY A 11 15.12 6.76 -4.17
CA GLY A 11 15.71 6.21 -2.95
C GLY A 11 14.88 5.09 -2.33
N ASP A 12 13.58 5.33 -2.09
CA ASP A 12 12.63 4.34 -1.54
C ASP A 12 12.62 3.05 -2.39
N LEU A 13 12.47 3.20 -3.71
CA LEU A 13 12.46 2.06 -4.65
C LEU A 13 13.77 1.27 -4.67
N ARG A 14 14.90 1.89 -4.29
CA ARG A 14 16.20 1.23 -4.20
C ARG A 14 16.38 0.51 -2.87
N ALA A 15 16.06 1.15 -1.75
CA ALA A 15 16.11 0.51 -0.43
C ALA A 15 15.19 -0.73 -0.37
N ALA A 16 13.95 -0.61 -0.86
CA ALA A 16 13.01 -1.74 -0.92
C ALA A 16 13.43 -2.86 -1.91
N ALA A 17 14.31 -2.56 -2.87
CA ALA A 17 14.91 -3.59 -3.72
C ALA A 17 16.05 -4.31 -2.98
N GLU A 18 16.93 -3.56 -2.33
CA GLU A 18 18.09 -4.10 -1.58
C GLU A 18 17.63 -4.95 -0.38
N GLU A 19 16.61 -4.51 0.37
CA GLU A 19 15.96 -5.27 1.45
C GLU A 19 15.36 -6.61 0.95
N ALA A 20 14.75 -6.62 -0.24
CA ALA A 20 14.22 -7.83 -0.86
C ALA A 20 15.29 -8.75 -1.48
N GLY A 21 16.59 -8.43 -1.35
CA GLY A 21 17.69 -9.16 -2.00
C GLY A 21 17.72 -8.99 -3.53
N LEU A 22 17.10 -7.92 -4.04
CA LEU A 22 16.93 -7.64 -5.46
C LEU A 22 17.84 -6.51 -5.94
N VAL A 23 18.09 -6.50 -7.25
CA VAL A 23 18.91 -5.49 -7.92
C VAL A 23 18.01 -4.34 -8.38
N TYR A 24 18.37 -3.12 -7.97
CA TYR A 24 17.81 -1.91 -8.57
C TYR A 24 18.21 -1.82 -10.05
N VAL A 25 17.21 -1.72 -10.94
CA VAL A 25 17.36 -1.75 -12.40
C VAL A 25 16.51 -0.67 -13.03
N ASP A 26 17.04 -0.02 -14.06
CA ASP A 26 16.36 0.99 -14.86
C ASP A 26 16.11 0.45 -16.28
N ASP A 27 14.99 0.82 -16.89
CA ASP A 27 14.58 0.33 -18.21
C ASP A 27 15.07 1.17 -19.41
N GLY A 28 15.82 2.24 -19.14
CA GLY A 28 16.70 2.89 -20.14
C GLY A 28 17.97 2.07 -20.43
N ARG A 29 18.29 1.05 -19.63
CA ARG A 29 19.42 0.13 -19.89
C ARG A 29 19.05 -0.93 -20.93
N PRO A 30 20.01 -1.45 -21.72
CA PRO A 30 19.73 -2.51 -22.69
C PRO A 30 19.09 -3.76 -22.04
N GLY A 31 17.99 -4.23 -22.61
CA GLY A 31 17.23 -5.39 -22.13
C GLY A 31 16.67 -6.23 -23.27
N LEU A 32 15.82 -7.20 -22.93
CA LEU A 32 15.16 -8.02 -23.94
C LEU A 32 13.91 -7.28 -24.47
N THR A 33 13.63 -7.39 -25.77
CA THR A 33 12.47 -6.73 -26.40
C THR A 33 11.50 -7.76 -26.97
N ARG A 34 10.22 -7.36 -27.12
CA ARG A 34 9.16 -8.21 -27.68
C ARG A 34 8.67 -7.67 -29.02
N ARG A 35 8.72 -8.49 -30.08
CA ARG A 35 8.12 -8.18 -31.39
C ARG A 35 7.02 -9.19 -31.74
N ARG A 36 5.97 -8.76 -32.46
CA ARG A 36 4.96 -9.69 -33.01
C ARG A 36 5.62 -10.59 -34.07
N SER A 37 5.17 -11.85 -34.16
CA SER A 37 5.66 -12.83 -35.11
C SER A 37 4.56 -13.87 -35.36
N GLY A 38 3.89 -13.79 -36.50
CA GLY A 38 2.70 -14.60 -36.79
C GLY A 38 1.58 -14.36 -35.74
N THR A 39 1.01 -15.45 -35.23
CA THR A 39 -0.01 -15.43 -34.16
C THR A 39 0.56 -15.17 -32.76
N GLY A 40 1.88 -15.05 -32.61
CA GLY A 40 2.55 -14.93 -31.32
C GLY A 40 3.61 -13.82 -31.26
N PHE A 41 4.61 -14.03 -30.39
CA PHE A 41 5.69 -13.07 -30.14
C PHE A 41 7.05 -13.73 -30.26
N ARG A 42 8.00 -13.00 -30.86
CA ARG A 42 9.43 -13.29 -30.80
C ARG A 42 10.07 -12.36 -29.77
N TYR A 43 10.99 -12.91 -28.98
CA TYR A 43 11.80 -12.14 -28.03
C TYR A 43 13.21 -11.98 -28.59
N LEU A 44 13.74 -10.76 -28.50
CA LEU A 44 15.08 -10.42 -28.96
C LEU A 44 15.92 -9.97 -27.76
N ASP A 45 17.22 -10.23 -27.78
CA ASP A 45 18.15 -9.71 -26.79
C ASP A 45 18.53 -8.24 -27.05
N ALA A 46 19.43 -7.70 -26.21
CA ALA A 46 19.94 -6.34 -26.33
C ALA A 46 20.72 -6.06 -27.63
N LYS A 47 21.15 -7.10 -28.37
CA LYS A 47 21.81 -7.01 -29.67
C LYS A 47 20.85 -7.28 -30.83
N GLY A 48 19.57 -7.51 -30.56
CA GLY A 48 18.55 -7.86 -31.55
C GLY A 48 18.53 -9.34 -31.96
N ALA A 49 19.33 -10.20 -31.34
CA ALA A 49 19.37 -11.63 -31.67
C ALA A 49 18.19 -12.40 -31.02
N PRO A 50 17.64 -13.45 -31.66
CA PRO A 50 16.51 -14.19 -31.11
C PRO A 50 16.85 -14.93 -29.80
N VAL A 51 16.08 -14.68 -28.74
CA VAL A 51 16.20 -15.40 -27.46
C VAL A 51 15.69 -16.84 -27.64
N ARG A 52 16.59 -17.82 -27.53
CA ARG A 52 16.28 -19.26 -27.66
C ARG A 52 16.32 -20.04 -26.35
N ASP A 53 16.86 -19.44 -25.29
CA ASP A 53 16.97 -20.07 -23.97
C ASP A 53 15.58 -20.41 -23.39
N LYS A 54 15.37 -21.70 -23.09
CA LYS A 54 14.08 -22.21 -22.60
C LYS A 54 13.69 -21.65 -21.22
N ALA A 55 14.65 -21.43 -20.33
CA ALA A 55 14.43 -20.89 -18.98
C ALA A 55 14.11 -19.39 -19.03
N VAL A 56 14.82 -18.62 -19.88
CA VAL A 56 14.51 -17.21 -20.12
C VAL A 56 13.10 -17.06 -20.72
N LEU A 57 12.76 -17.86 -21.74
CA LEU A 57 11.43 -17.86 -22.34
C LEU A 57 10.32 -18.29 -21.36
N ALA A 58 10.60 -19.23 -20.45
CA ALA A 58 9.67 -19.61 -19.39
C ALA A 58 9.43 -18.46 -18.41
N ARG A 59 10.48 -17.78 -17.95
CA ARG A 59 10.38 -16.58 -17.09
C ARG A 59 9.56 -15.48 -17.78
N ILE A 60 9.81 -15.19 -19.06
CA ILE A 60 9.06 -14.16 -19.78
C ILE A 60 7.56 -14.49 -19.84
N ARG A 61 7.20 -15.76 -20.06
CA ARG A 61 5.79 -16.20 -20.03
C ARG A 61 5.15 -16.01 -18.64
N SER A 62 5.85 -16.32 -17.56
CA SER A 62 5.31 -16.15 -16.20
C SER A 62 5.11 -14.69 -15.78
N LEU A 63 5.72 -13.71 -16.46
CA LEU A 63 5.46 -12.28 -16.24
C LEU A 63 4.07 -11.82 -16.74
N ALA A 64 3.37 -12.64 -17.53
CA ALA A 64 2.04 -12.35 -18.08
C ALA A 64 1.92 -10.93 -18.69
N ILE A 65 2.89 -10.55 -19.53
CA ILE A 65 2.93 -9.25 -20.20
C ILE A 65 1.79 -9.19 -21.24
N PRO A 66 0.77 -8.32 -21.09
CA PRO A 66 -0.41 -8.33 -21.94
C PRO A 66 -0.08 -8.22 -23.42
N PRO A 67 -0.75 -8.98 -24.31
CA PRO A 67 -0.42 -9.02 -25.74
C PRO A 67 -0.68 -7.69 -26.47
N ALA A 68 -1.52 -6.81 -25.88
CA ALA A 68 -1.79 -5.48 -26.39
C ALA A 68 -0.71 -4.44 -26.08
N TYR A 69 0.28 -4.73 -25.22
CA TYR A 69 1.31 -3.75 -24.88
C TYR A 69 2.35 -3.57 -26.00
N THR A 70 2.64 -2.32 -26.34
CA THR A 70 3.74 -1.89 -27.23
C THR A 70 4.98 -1.51 -26.41
N ASP A 71 6.09 -1.17 -27.08
CA ASP A 71 7.35 -0.71 -26.48
C ASP A 71 7.82 -1.55 -25.28
N VAL A 72 7.72 -2.87 -25.40
CA VAL A 72 7.97 -3.80 -24.29
C VAL A 72 9.46 -4.03 -24.10
N TRP A 73 9.96 -3.56 -22.95
CA TRP A 73 11.26 -3.89 -22.39
C TRP A 73 11.11 -4.96 -21.32
N ILE A 74 12.06 -5.90 -21.24
CA ILE A 74 12.05 -6.99 -20.27
C ILE A 74 13.45 -7.07 -19.65
N CYS A 75 13.51 -7.05 -18.32
CA CYS A 75 14.77 -7.07 -17.60
C CYS A 75 15.53 -8.38 -17.88
N PRO A 76 16.81 -8.32 -18.31
CA PRO A 76 17.59 -9.53 -18.55
C PRO A 76 17.90 -10.29 -17.25
N ARG A 77 17.94 -9.61 -16.10
CA ARG A 77 18.22 -10.20 -14.78
C ARG A 77 16.95 -10.76 -14.14
N ARG A 78 17.02 -11.99 -13.60
CA ARG A 78 15.91 -12.60 -12.85
C ARG A 78 15.62 -11.84 -11.56
N ASN A 79 16.64 -11.35 -10.87
CA ASN A 79 16.55 -10.60 -9.61
C ASN A 79 16.44 -9.08 -9.79
N GLY A 80 16.10 -8.57 -10.99
CA GLY A 80 15.79 -7.15 -11.16
C GLY A 80 14.43 -6.79 -10.56
N HIS A 81 14.35 -5.74 -9.74
CA HIS A 81 13.09 -5.36 -9.08
C HIS A 81 11.96 -5.04 -10.08
N ILE A 82 12.27 -4.32 -11.17
CA ILE A 82 11.43 -4.28 -12.38
C ILE A 82 11.80 -5.48 -13.26
N GLN A 83 10.80 -6.30 -13.61
CA GLN A 83 10.93 -7.45 -14.51
C GLN A 83 10.55 -7.12 -15.96
N ALA A 84 9.59 -6.23 -16.19
CA ALA A 84 9.28 -5.71 -17.53
C ALA A 84 8.56 -4.37 -17.47
N THR A 85 8.66 -3.60 -18.55
CA THR A 85 7.85 -2.41 -18.82
C THR A 85 7.22 -2.50 -20.21
N GLY A 86 6.25 -1.65 -20.49
CA GLY A 86 5.64 -1.51 -21.81
C GLY A 86 4.53 -0.46 -21.80
N ARG A 87 4.05 -0.05 -22.97
CA ARG A 87 2.95 0.90 -23.10
C ARG A 87 1.62 0.19 -23.28
N ASP A 88 0.58 0.64 -22.57
CA ASP A 88 -0.78 0.16 -22.81
C ASP A 88 -1.43 0.82 -24.04
N ALA A 89 -2.67 0.42 -24.36
CA ALA A 89 -3.44 0.97 -25.48
C ALA A 89 -3.75 2.48 -25.38
N LYS A 90 -3.40 3.14 -24.26
CA LYS A 90 -3.45 4.60 -24.09
C LYS A 90 -2.05 5.24 -24.05
N GLY A 91 -1.01 4.52 -24.49
CA GLY A 91 0.39 4.99 -24.52
C GLY A 91 1.09 5.04 -23.16
N ARG A 92 0.38 4.72 -22.07
CA ARG A 92 0.89 4.89 -20.70
C ARG A 92 1.89 3.79 -20.37
N LYS A 93 3.02 4.16 -19.77
CA LYS A 93 4.03 3.21 -19.29
C LYS A 93 3.44 2.36 -18.14
N GLN A 94 3.58 1.06 -18.25
CA GLN A 94 3.08 0.05 -17.31
C GLN A 94 4.24 -0.83 -16.86
N TYR A 95 4.27 -1.16 -15.57
CA TYR A 95 5.35 -1.94 -14.97
C TYR A 95 4.90 -3.38 -14.64
N ARG A 96 5.88 -4.28 -14.57
CA ARG A 96 5.79 -5.62 -13.99
C ARG A 96 6.98 -5.76 -13.04
N TYR A 97 6.71 -5.84 -11.74
CA TYR A 97 7.74 -6.00 -10.72
C TYR A 97 7.91 -7.46 -10.31
N HIS A 98 9.10 -7.77 -9.78
CA HIS A 98 9.39 -9.01 -9.07
C HIS A 98 8.33 -9.25 -7.96
N PRO A 99 7.91 -10.50 -7.70
CA PRO A 99 6.99 -10.79 -6.59
C PRO A 99 7.53 -10.28 -5.25
N ASP A 100 8.78 -10.58 -4.94
CA ASP A 100 9.42 -10.26 -3.66
C ASP A 100 9.56 -8.74 -3.46
N PHE A 101 9.82 -7.98 -4.54
CA PHE A 101 9.77 -6.51 -4.49
C PHE A 101 8.38 -6.02 -4.12
N ARG A 102 7.32 -6.59 -4.72
CA ARG A 102 5.95 -6.24 -4.35
C ARG A 102 5.61 -6.64 -2.93
N GLN A 103 6.16 -7.75 -2.42
CA GLN A 103 5.94 -8.17 -1.04
C GLN A 103 6.61 -7.23 -0.04
N ALA A 104 7.88 -6.87 -0.25
CA ALA A 104 8.58 -5.87 0.57
C ALA A 104 7.86 -4.50 0.53
N ARG A 105 7.46 -4.06 -0.67
CA ARG A 105 6.66 -2.83 -0.86
C ARG A 105 5.27 -2.90 -0.21
N GLU A 106 4.59 -4.05 -0.21
CA GLU A 106 3.30 -4.25 0.47
C GLU A 106 3.44 -4.27 2.00
N ALA A 107 4.55 -4.78 2.55
CA ALA A 107 4.88 -4.69 3.97
C ALA A 107 5.21 -3.24 4.38
N ASN A 108 6.16 -2.59 3.70
CA ASN A 108 6.64 -1.24 4.02
C ASN A 108 5.59 -0.13 3.81
N LYS A 109 4.59 -0.40 2.96
CA LYS A 109 3.47 0.51 2.75
C LYS A 109 2.68 0.81 4.03
N PHE A 110 2.59 -0.15 4.94
CA PHE A 110 1.78 -0.03 6.14
C PHE A 110 2.58 0.38 7.37
N SER A 111 3.86 -0.01 7.49
CA SER A 111 4.74 0.53 8.53
C SER A 111 4.86 2.06 8.44
N ARG A 112 4.94 2.62 7.22
CA ARG A 112 4.98 4.06 6.98
C ARG A 112 3.74 4.83 7.49
N ILE A 113 2.59 4.19 7.68
CA ILE A 113 1.36 4.93 8.03
C ILE A 113 1.34 5.43 9.47
N MET A 114 2.07 4.78 10.38
CA MET A 114 2.24 5.24 11.76
C MET A 114 3.07 6.53 11.78
N ALA A 115 4.24 6.53 11.15
CA ALA A 115 5.07 7.74 11.00
C ALA A 115 4.32 8.90 10.31
N PHE A 116 3.42 8.60 9.36
CA PHE A 116 2.54 9.62 8.77
C PHE A 116 1.52 10.18 9.79
N ALA A 117 0.93 9.34 10.64
CA ALA A 117 0.03 9.77 11.71
C ALA A 117 0.76 10.62 12.76
N ASP A 118 1.98 10.23 13.16
CA ASP A 118 2.85 10.99 14.07
C ASP A 118 3.18 12.38 13.50
N ALA A 119 3.45 12.47 12.19
CA ALA A 119 3.74 13.73 11.50
C ALA A 119 2.48 14.60 11.25
N LEU A 120 1.28 14.02 11.22
CA LEU A 120 0.04 14.69 10.82
C LEU A 120 -0.30 15.94 11.66
N PRO A 121 -0.14 15.97 13.00
CA PRO A 121 -0.26 17.20 13.79
C PRO A 121 0.71 18.31 13.36
N GLY A 122 1.93 17.96 12.93
CA GLY A 122 2.92 18.91 12.41
C GLY A 122 2.50 19.48 11.07
N ILE A 123 2.07 18.61 10.15
CA ILE A 123 1.49 18.97 8.84
C ILE A 123 0.32 19.95 9.03
N ARG A 124 -0.66 19.59 9.87
CA ARG A 124 -1.83 20.44 10.18
C ARG A 124 -1.41 21.83 10.66
N ARG A 125 -0.51 21.93 11.65
CA ARG A 125 0.01 23.22 12.16
C ARG A 125 0.65 24.07 11.06
N ARG A 126 1.44 23.46 10.17
CA ARG A 126 2.13 24.19 9.09
C ARG A 126 1.17 24.62 7.98
N VAL A 127 0.24 23.76 7.58
CA VAL A 127 -0.88 24.09 6.68
C VAL A 127 -1.69 25.27 7.24
N ASP A 128 -1.98 25.24 8.55
CA ASP A 128 -2.67 26.32 9.26
C ASP A 128 -1.89 27.63 9.35
N ALA A 129 -0.55 27.59 9.29
CA ALA A 129 0.28 28.78 9.19
C ALA A 129 0.30 29.32 7.75
N ASP A 130 0.55 28.46 6.75
CA ASP A 130 0.68 28.90 5.36
C ASP A 130 -0.64 29.44 4.78
N MET A 131 -1.77 28.80 5.08
CA MET A 131 -3.09 29.32 4.70
C MET A 131 -3.48 30.64 5.41
N LYS A 132 -2.69 31.17 6.38
CA LYS A 132 -2.87 32.51 7.00
C LYS A 132 -2.09 33.63 6.29
N ARG A 133 -1.13 33.31 5.41
CA ARG A 133 -0.26 34.30 4.74
C ARG A 133 -1.05 35.32 3.90
N PRO A 134 -0.52 36.50 3.57
CA PRO A 134 -1.17 37.44 2.64
C PRO A 134 -1.16 36.91 1.19
N GLY A 135 -1.95 37.55 0.30
CA GLY A 135 -1.96 37.27 -1.14
C GLY A 135 -2.40 35.85 -1.55
N LEU A 136 -2.02 35.41 -2.75
CA LEU A 136 -2.16 34.04 -3.27
C LEU A 136 -0.78 33.45 -3.59
N SER A 137 0.09 33.36 -2.57
CA SER A 137 1.41 32.73 -2.74
C SER A 137 1.31 31.22 -2.93
N ARG A 138 2.32 30.64 -3.58
CA ARG A 138 2.52 29.17 -3.74
C ARG A 138 2.09 28.40 -2.49
N ASP A 139 2.73 28.68 -1.37
CA ASP A 139 2.57 27.88 -0.15
C ASP A 139 1.16 27.99 0.44
N LYS A 140 0.47 29.15 0.33
CA LYS A 140 -0.95 29.25 0.72
C LYS A 140 -1.83 28.32 -0.11
N VAL A 141 -1.65 28.33 -1.43
CA VAL A 141 -2.51 27.57 -2.33
C VAL A 141 -2.22 26.08 -2.18
N LEU A 142 -0.95 25.67 -2.07
CA LEU A 142 -0.56 24.29 -1.77
C LEU A 142 -1.09 23.81 -0.42
N ALA A 143 -0.96 24.63 0.64
CA ALA A 143 -1.54 24.32 1.95
C ALA A 143 -3.08 24.15 1.88
N THR A 144 -3.77 25.00 1.10
CA THR A 144 -5.22 24.88 0.87
C THR A 144 -5.58 23.58 0.15
N VAL A 145 -4.77 23.17 -0.84
CA VAL A 145 -4.94 21.89 -1.54
C VAL A 145 -4.70 20.71 -0.60
N VAL A 146 -3.70 20.76 0.29
CA VAL A 146 -3.47 19.71 1.31
C VAL A 146 -4.62 19.62 2.31
N HIS A 147 -5.12 20.75 2.83
CA HIS A 147 -6.29 20.79 3.71
C HIS A 147 -7.55 20.22 3.03
N LEU A 148 -7.79 20.58 1.76
CA LEU A 148 -8.87 19.98 0.97
C LEU A 148 -8.67 18.48 0.75
N LEU A 149 -7.45 18.03 0.49
CA LEU A 149 -7.12 16.61 0.31
C LEU A 149 -7.47 15.79 1.56
N GLU A 150 -7.09 16.29 2.74
CA GLU A 150 -7.40 15.66 4.03
C GLU A 150 -8.92 15.65 4.30
N THR A 151 -9.57 16.80 4.19
CA THR A 151 -10.98 16.97 4.61
C THR A 151 -11.99 16.35 3.64
N THR A 152 -11.73 16.41 2.32
CA THR A 152 -12.65 15.89 1.29
C THR A 152 -12.31 14.47 0.83
N LEU A 153 -11.08 14.01 1.09
CA LEU A 153 -10.51 12.78 0.54
C LEU A 153 -10.50 12.73 -1.00
N ILE A 154 -10.68 13.85 -1.70
CA ILE A 154 -10.50 13.93 -3.16
C ILE A 154 -9.04 13.59 -3.47
N ARG A 155 -8.81 12.88 -4.59
CA ARG A 155 -7.44 12.57 -5.04
C ARG A 155 -6.76 13.83 -5.55
N VAL A 156 -5.47 13.98 -5.27
CA VAL A 156 -4.65 15.12 -5.76
C VAL A 156 -4.86 15.38 -7.26
N GLY A 157 -4.92 14.34 -8.10
CA GLY A 157 -5.07 14.50 -9.55
C GLY A 157 -3.73 14.37 -10.27
N ASN A 158 -3.78 14.41 -11.60
CA ASN A 158 -2.61 14.48 -12.48
C ASN A 158 -3.11 14.83 -13.89
N ASP A 159 -2.45 15.79 -14.52
CA ASP A 159 -2.90 16.49 -15.73
C ASP A 159 -3.01 15.54 -16.93
N ASP A 160 -2.08 14.58 -17.08
CA ASP A 160 -2.15 13.53 -18.11
C ASP A 160 -3.44 12.71 -17.97
N TYR A 161 -3.81 12.39 -16.74
CA TYR A 161 -5.02 11.63 -16.47
C TYR A 161 -6.29 12.44 -16.76
N ALA A 162 -6.29 13.73 -16.43
CA ALA A 162 -7.39 14.66 -16.70
C ALA A 162 -7.60 14.85 -18.21
N ARG A 163 -6.54 15.20 -18.96
CA ARG A 163 -6.57 15.43 -20.41
C ARG A 163 -7.05 14.19 -21.18
N THR A 164 -6.51 13.01 -20.90
CA THR A 164 -6.89 11.79 -21.65
C THR A 164 -8.25 11.20 -21.26
N ASN A 165 -8.72 11.39 -20.02
CA ASN A 165 -9.91 10.66 -19.51
C ASN A 165 -11.06 11.57 -19.06
N LYS A 166 -10.95 12.91 -19.23
CA LYS A 166 -11.92 13.90 -18.70
C LYS A 166 -12.28 13.62 -17.24
N SER A 167 -11.26 13.29 -16.45
CA SER A 167 -11.36 12.73 -15.10
C SER A 167 -10.42 13.46 -14.15
N TYR A 168 -10.99 14.22 -13.22
CA TYR A 168 -10.26 15.24 -12.46
C TYR A 168 -9.92 14.78 -11.03
N GLY A 169 -8.90 15.42 -10.45
CA GLY A 169 -8.60 15.49 -9.02
C GLY A 169 -8.28 16.94 -8.63
N LEU A 170 -7.97 17.22 -7.36
CA LEU A 170 -7.81 18.59 -6.83
C LEU A 170 -7.01 19.54 -7.74
N THR A 171 -5.77 19.17 -8.11
CA THR A 171 -4.85 19.99 -8.92
C THR A 171 -5.28 20.15 -10.38
N THR A 172 -6.31 19.43 -10.81
CA THR A 172 -6.89 19.53 -12.15
C THR A 172 -8.38 19.89 -12.09
N LEU A 173 -8.85 20.43 -10.96
CA LEU A 173 -10.19 21.00 -10.91
C LEU A 173 -10.19 22.30 -11.71
N ARG A 174 -11.39 22.76 -12.06
CA ARG A 174 -11.64 23.92 -12.92
C ARG A 174 -12.79 24.69 -12.30
N ASP A 175 -12.96 25.97 -12.62
CA ASP A 175 -13.97 26.81 -11.96
C ASP A 175 -15.39 26.22 -12.00
N PRO A 176 -15.88 25.62 -13.10
CA PRO A 176 -17.20 24.98 -13.14
C PRO A 176 -17.37 23.76 -12.22
N HIS A 177 -16.27 23.22 -11.65
CA HIS A 177 -16.31 22.09 -10.74
C HIS A 177 -16.56 22.48 -9.27
N VAL A 178 -16.53 23.77 -8.92
CA VAL A 178 -16.82 24.23 -7.55
C VAL A 178 -17.83 25.38 -7.52
N ARG A 179 -18.85 25.23 -6.68
CA ARG A 179 -19.82 26.28 -6.33
C ARG A 179 -19.52 26.77 -4.92
N ILE A 180 -19.47 28.08 -4.73
CA ILE A 180 -19.13 28.72 -3.44
C ILE A 180 -20.30 29.61 -3.02
N GLU A 181 -20.81 29.39 -1.81
CA GLU A 181 -21.93 30.13 -1.22
C GLU A 181 -21.57 30.55 0.21
N GLY A 182 -21.03 31.77 0.35
CA GLY A 182 -20.57 32.32 1.62
C GLY A 182 -19.40 31.52 2.21
N ALA A 183 -19.70 30.60 3.13
CA ALA A 183 -18.73 29.68 3.73
C ALA A 183 -18.86 28.23 3.23
N ALA A 184 -19.90 27.91 2.46
CA ALA A 184 -20.09 26.58 1.88
C ALA A 184 -19.37 26.48 0.54
N LEU A 185 -18.73 25.35 0.30
CA LEU A 185 -18.21 24.94 -1.01
C LEU A 185 -18.85 23.60 -1.37
N SER A 186 -19.26 23.44 -2.63
CA SER A 186 -19.71 22.17 -3.20
C SER A 186 -18.89 21.84 -4.44
N PHE A 187 -18.20 20.71 -4.41
CA PHE A 187 -17.33 20.21 -5.48
C PHE A 187 -18.05 19.11 -6.26
N ARG A 188 -18.34 19.35 -7.53
CA ARG A 188 -19.01 18.38 -8.42
C ARG A 188 -18.23 18.17 -9.72
N PHE A 189 -17.68 16.98 -9.91
CA PHE A 189 -16.85 16.65 -11.08
C PHE A 189 -16.80 15.14 -11.36
N LYS A 190 -16.38 14.76 -12.57
CA LYS A 190 -16.07 13.35 -12.91
C LYS A 190 -14.65 13.05 -12.46
N GLY A 191 -14.48 12.11 -11.53
CA GLY A 191 -13.18 11.68 -11.01
C GLY A 191 -12.65 10.41 -11.67
N LYS A 192 -11.61 9.82 -11.05
CA LYS A 192 -10.99 8.56 -11.50
C LYS A 192 -12.03 7.46 -11.80
N SER A 193 -11.84 6.77 -12.93
CA SER A 193 -12.77 5.76 -13.47
C SER A 193 -14.18 6.30 -13.81
N GLY A 194 -14.34 7.60 -14.02
CA GLY A 194 -15.62 8.22 -14.40
C GLY A 194 -16.64 8.36 -13.26
N LYS A 195 -16.30 7.98 -12.01
CA LYS A 195 -17.19 8.16 -10.86
C LYS A 195 -17.43 9.65 -10.64
N THR A 196 -18.69 10.09 -10.61
CA THR A 196 -19.05 11.44 -10.16
C THR A 196 -18.70 11.61 -8.69
N TRP A 197 -17.94 12.64 -8.38
CA TRP A 197 -17.74 13.14 -7.02
C TRP A 197 -18.70 14.30 -6.80
N ASP A 198 -19.33 14.30 -5.63
CA ASP A 198 -20.17 15.37 -5.12
C ASP A 198 -19.83 15.48 -3.62
N VAL A 199 -19.09 16.52 -3.25
CA VAL A 199 -18.58 16.70 -1.89
C VAL A 199 -18.76 18.15 -1.47
N SER A 200 -19.44 18.36 -0.35
CA SER A 200 -19.63 19.68 0.24
C SER A 200 -18.85 19.82 1.55
N LEU A 201 -18.26 20.99 1.77
CA LEU A 201 -17.68 21.39 3.06
C LEU A 201 -18.05 22.83 3.41
N LYS A 202 -17.97 23.17 4.70
CA LYS A 202 -18.25 24.51 5.21
C LYS A 202 -17.02 25.05 5.93
N ASP A 203 -16.25 25.89 5.23
CA ASP A 203 -15.03 26.52 5.73
C ASP A 203 -14.89 27.91 5.10
N ARG A 204 -15.07 28.96 5.92
CA ARG A 204 -15.04 30.38 5.48
C ARG A 204 -13.65 30.83 5.02
N ARG A 205 -12.58 30.13 5.40
CA ARG A 205 -11.21 30.45 4.99
C ARG A 205 -10.91 29.80 3.64
N VAL A 206 -11.23 28.52 3.50
CA VAL A 206 -11.11 27.81 2.21
C VAL A 206 -12.00 28.46 1.16
N ALA A 207 -13.25 28.81 1.49
CA ALA A 207 -14.17 29.51 0.58
C ALA A 207 -13.54 30.79 0.00
N ARG A 208 -12.88 31.61 0.82
CA ARG A 208 -12.21 32.82 0.37
C ARG A 208 -10.97 32.54 -0.49
N ILE A 209 -10.16 31.53 -0.15
CA ILE A 209 -8.96 31.20 -0.92
C ILE A 209 -9.36 30.62 -2.27
N VAL A 210 -10.25 29.62 -2.31
CA VAL A 210 -10.73 29.01 -3.55
C VAL A 210 -11.45 30.04 -4.42
N LYS A 211 -12.24 30.95 -3.85
CA LYS A 211 -12.86 32.05 -4.60
C LYS A 211 -11.82 32.97 -5.22
N ALA A 212 -10.80 33.39 -4.45
CA ALA A 212 -9.72 34.21 -4.97
C ALA A 212 -8.92 33.50 -6.09
N CYS A 213 -8.79 32.16 -6.05
CA CYS A 213 -8.21 31.41 -7.16
C CYS A 213 -9.13 31.35 -8.40
N GLN A 214 -10.46 31.23 -8.24
CA GLN A 214 -11.44 31.33 -9.34
C GLN A 214 -11.45 32.72 -10.01
N ASP A 215 -11.02 33.76 -9.28
CA ASP A 215 -10.95 35.13 -9.80
C ASP A 215 -9.65 35.40 -10.59
N LEU A 216 -8.71 34.43 -10.65
CA LEU A 216 -7.53 34.48 -11.51
C LEU A 216 -7.87 33.98 -12.93
N PRO A 217 -7.34 34.61 -14.00
CA PRO A 217 -7.66 34.22 -15.38
C PRO A 217 -6.99 32.90 -15.75
N GLY A 218 -7.74 31.81 -15.95
CA GLY A 218 -7.16 30.52 -16.33
C GLY A 218 -8.19 29.46 -16.72
N GLN A 219 -7.75 28.19 -16.78
CA GLN A 219 -8.67 27.04 -16.88
C GLN A 219 -8.72 26.19 -15.61
N GLU A 220 -7.63 26.16 -14.83
CA GLU A 220 -7.49 25.30 -13.66
C GLU A 220 -7.80 26.10 -12.38
N LEU A 221 -8.46 25.47 -11.42
CA LEU A 221 -9.02 26.11 -10.22
C LEU A 221 -7.95 26.53 -9.21
N PHE A 222 -6.83 25.80 -9.13
CA PHE A 222 -5.77 26.06 -8.17
C PHE A 222 -4.56 26.62 -8.87
N GLN A 223 -4.45 27.94 -8.80
CA GLN A 223 -3.38 28.74 -9.37
C GLN A 223 -2.83 29.66 -8.28
N TYR A 224 -1.56 30.02 -8.37
CA TYR A 224 -0.90 30.95 -7.45
C TYR A 224 -0.12 32.03 -8.22
N LEU A 225 0.21 33.12 -7.55
CA LEU A 225 1.13 34.14 -8.04
C LEU A 225 2.52 33.87 -7.45
N ASP A 226 3.52 33.79 -8.31
CA ASP A 226 4.93 33.74 -7.90
C ASP A 226 5.43 35.14 -7.48
N PRO A 227 6.67 35.28 -6.94
CA PRO A 227 7.17 36.57 -6.46
C PRO A 227 7.23 37.68 -7.51
N ASP A 228 7.31 37.32 -8.79
CA ASP A 228 7.32 38.26 -9.93
C ASP A 228 5.89 38.65 -10.37
N GLY A 229 4.87 38.18 -9.64
CA GLY A 229 3.46 38.36 -9.99
C GLY A 229 2.99 37.48 -11.14
N THR A 230 3.81 36.53 -11.61
CA THR A 230 3.43 35.63 -12.70
C THR A 230 2.57 34.48 -12.17
N GLN A 231 1.51 34.19 -12.91
CA GLN A 231 0.56 33.15 -12.58
C GLN A 231 1.09 31.75 -12.89
N ARG A 232 0.89 30.81 -11.97
CA ARG A 232 1.35 29.42 -12.05
C ARG A 232 0.24 28.46 -11.65
N ASP A 233 0.07 27.40 -12.42
CA ASP A 233 -0.79 26.27 -12.06
C ASP A 233 -0.18 25.48 -10.88
N VAL A 234 -1.03 24.87 -10.06
CA VAL A 234 -0.60 23.88 -9.06
C VAL A 234 -0.61 22.49 -9.69
N THR A 235 0.52 21.78 -9.68
CA THR A 235 0.59 20.38 -10.14
C THR A 235 0.60 19.38 -8.97
N SER A 236 0.36 18.10 -9.28
CA SER A 236 0.54 17.01 -8.31
C SER A 236 1.98 16.88 -7.79
N SER A 237 2.98 17.36 -8.55
CA SER A 237 4.38 17.38 -8.14
C SER A 237 4.61 18.43 -7.06
N ASP A 238 4.01 19.61 -7.20
CA ASP A 238 4.13 20.72 -6.23
C ASP A 238 3.50 20.36 -4.88
N VAL A 239 2.35 19.69 -4.89
CA VAL A 239 1.71 19.21 -3.64
C VAL A 239 2.61 18.23 -2.89
N ASN A 240 3.23 17.27 -3.59
CA ASN A 240 4.15 16.33 -2.95
C ASN A 240 5.51 16.98 -2.59
N ALA A 241 5.95 18.00 -3.32
CA ALA A 241 7.14 18.78 -2.97
C ALA A 241 6.90 19.58 -1.67
N TYR A 242 5.78 20.28 -1.58
CA TYR A 242 5.36 20.98 -0.36
C TYR A 242 5.25 20.03 0.84
N LEU A 243 4.67 18.83 0.69
CA LEU A 243 4.64 17.84 1.78
C LEU A 243 6.04 17.46 2.27
N ARG A 244 7.02 17.26 1.38
CA ARG A 244 8.43 17.04 1.74
C ARG A 244 9.06 18.26 2.41
N GLU A 245 8.85 19.46 1.84
CA GLU A 245 9.37 20.74 2.38
C GLU A 245 8.89 21.03 3.80
N ILE A 246 7.66 20.62 4.17
CA ILE A 246 7.10 20.90 5.50
C ILE A 246 7.34 19.80 6.54
N THR A 247 7.74 18.60 6.12
CA THR A 247 7.95 17.46 7.03
C THR A 247 9.41 17.01 7.13
N GLY A 248 10.24 17.26 6.11
CA GLY A 248 11.53 16.58 5.94
C GLY A 248 11.41 15.13 5.46
N GLU A 249 10.18 14.63 5.29
CA GLU A 249 9.87 13.23 5.04
C GLU A 249 9.26 13.02 3.66
N ASP A 250 9.49 11.85 3.05
CA ASP A 250 9.06 11.53 1.68
C ASP A 250 7.53 11.27 1.53
N PHE A 251 6.69 11.88 2.39
CA PHE A 251 5.23 11.68 2.41
C PHE A 251 4.53 12.26 1.17
N THR A 252 3.38 11.68 0.85
CA THR A 252 2.64 11.97 -0.37
C THR A 252 1.14 12.20 -0.14
N ALA A 253 0.49 12.77 -1.15
CA ALA A 253 -0.96 12.86 -1.29
C ALA A 253 -1.74 11.52 -1.12
N LYS A 254 -1.07 10.37 -1.24
CA LYS A 254 -1.67 9.03 -1.10
C LYS A 254 -1.81 8.63 0.38
N ASP A 255 -0.95 9.15 1.25
CA ASP A 255 -0.81 8.68 2.63
C ASP A 255 -1.99 9.16 3.48
N PHE A 256 -2.41 10.42 3.35
CA PHE A 256 -3.69 10.94 3.87
C PHE A 256 -4.88 10.01 3.61
N ARG A 257 -5.01 9.51 2.37
CA ARG A 257 -6.12 8.63 1.98
C ARG A 257 -5.96 7.20 2.51
N THR A 258 -4.75 6.75 2.80
CA THR A 258 -4.45 5.46 3.43
C THR A 258 -4.73 5.53 4.95
N TRP A 259 -4.33 6.63 5.58
CA TRP A 259 -4.61 6.90 6.99
C TRP A 259 -6.12 7.06 7.23
N ALA A 260 -6.77 7.95 6.49
CA ALA A 260 -8.23 8.12 6.56
C ALA A 260 -8.98 6.83 6.24
N GLY A 261 -8.52 6.03 5.26
CA GLY A 261 -9.13 4.73 4.96
C GLY A 261 -9.03 3.74 6.13
N THR A 262 -7.89 3.74 6.83
CA THR A 262 -7.63 2.91 8.01
C THR A 262 -8.50 3.34 9.20
N VAL A 263 -8.52 4.64 9.53
CA VAL A 263 -9.34 5.20 10.61
C VAL A 263 -10.84 5.00 10.35
N LEU A 264 -11.30 5.26 9.12
CA LEU A 264 -12.70 5.02 8.73
C LEU A 264 -13.08 3.54 8.81
N ALA A 265 -12.17 2.61 8.52
CA ALA A 265 -12.42 1.19 8.65
C ALA A 265 -12.56 0.77 10.12
N ALA A 266 -11.69 1.27 11.01
CA ALA A 266 -11.79 1.02 12.44
C ALA A 266 -13.12 1.56 13.01
N LEU A 267 -13.52 2.78 12.63
CA LEU A 267 -14.78 3.38 13.06
C LEU A 267 -16.01 2.65 12.52
N ALA A 268 -16.00 2.22 11.26
CA ALA A 268 -17.09 1.42 10.70
C ALA A 268 -17.19 0.04 11.39
N LEU A 269 -16.07 -0.57 11.77
CA LEU A 269 -16.05 -1.84 12.49
C LEU A 269 -16.52 -1.71 13.94
N ARG A 270 -16.19 -0.61 14.62
CA ARG A 270 -16.68 -0.31 15.98
C ARG A 270 -18.21 -0.31 16.08
N GLN A 271 -18.91 0.14 15.03
CA GLN A 271 -20.38 0.26 15.02
C GLN A 271 -21.13 -1.08 15.04
N PHE A 272 -20.45 -2.20 14.78
CA PHE A 272 -21.07 -3.52 14.83
C PHE A 272 -21.06 -4.16 16.22
N GLU A 273 -20.34 -3.56 17.19
CA GLU A 273 -20.18 -4.00 18.58
C GLU A 273 -19.69 -5.44 18.78
N HIS A 274 -20.52 -6.46 18.52
CA HIS A 274 -20.18 -7.88 18.64
C HIS A 274 -20.56 -8.70 17.40
N PHE A 275 -20.07 -9.93 17.33
CA PHE A 275 -20.49 -10.92 16.34
C PHE A 275 -20.52 -12.31 16.98
N ASP A 276 -21.60 -13.06 16.73
CA ASP A 276 -21.79 -14.40 17.31
C ASP A 276 -21.16 -15.52 16.47
N SER A 277 -20.54 -15.17 15.33
CA SER A 277 -19.89 -16.12 14.43
C SER A 277 -18.84 -15.48 13.53
N GLU A 278 -17.87 -16.29 13.08
CA GLU A 278 -16.86 -15.88 12.09
C GLU A 278 -17.49 -15.44 10.75
N ALA A 279 -18.65 -16.02 10.39
CA ALA A 279 -19.43 -15.61 9.23
C ALA A 279 -20.02 -14.20 9.40
N GLY A 280 -20.52 -13.87 10.60
CA GLY A 280 -20.93 -12.52 11.00
C GLY A 280 -19.76 -11.54 10.91
N ALA A 281 -18.60 -11.87 11.48
CA ALA A 281 -17.41 -11.03 11.44
C ALA A 281 -16.98 -10.72 9.99
N LYS A 282 -16.94 -11.72 9.12
CA LYS A 282 -16.62 -11.58 7.69
C LYS A 282 -17.65 -10.73 6.93
N ARG A 283 -18.92 -10.77 7.32
CA ARG A 283 -19.99 -9.89 6.78
C ARG A 283 -19.77 -8.43 7.20
N ASN A 284 -19.52 -8.19 8.48
CA ASN A 284 -19.29 -6.85 9.04
C ASN A 284 -18.04 -6.20 8.40
N ILE A 285 -16.95 -6.96 8.24
CA ILE A 285 -15.75 -6.52 7.49
C ILE A 285 -16.07 -6.17 6.04
N ARG A 286 -16.89 -6.96 5.33
CA ARG A 286 -17.29 -6.63 3.95
C ARG A 286 -18.03 -5.29 3.91
N THR A 287 -19.02 -5.09 4.77
CA THR A 287 -19.82 -3.86 4.83
C THR A 287 -18.97 -2.64 5.23
N ALA A 288 -18.05 -2.78 6.18
CA ALA A 288 -17.10 -1.72 6.54
C ALA A 288 -16.19 -1.33 5.35
N ILE A 289 -15.62 -2.31 4.64
CA ILE A 289 -14.79 -2.08 3.45
C ILE A 289 -15.60 -1.42 2.34
N GLU A 290 -16.85 -1.82 2.12
CA GLU A 290 -17.75 -1.23 1.11
C GLU A 290 -18.07 0.25 1.42
N SER A 291 -18.35 0.57 2.69
CA SER A 291 -18.54 1.94 3.17
C SER A 291 -17.31 2.82 2.92
N VAL A 292 -16.13 2.37 3.36
CA VAL A 292 -14.85 3.09 3.18
C VAL A 292 -14.51 3.21 1.69
N ALA A 293 -14.75 2.16 0.89
CA ALA A 293 -14.52 2.17 -0.55
C ALA A 293 -15.42 3.20 -1.25
N SER A 294 -16.68 3.31 -0.85
CA SER A 294 -17.60 4.33 -1.38
C SER A 294 -17.08 5.73 -1.11
N ARG A 295 -16.74 6.03 0.15
CA ARG A 295 -16.23 7.34 0.61
C ARG A 295 -14.89 7.72 -0.02
N LEU A 296 -13.98 6.76 -0.21
CA LEU A 296 -12.71 6.99 -0.93
C LEU A 296 -12.85 6.97 -2.46
N GLY A 297 -14.02 6.62 -3.01
CA GLY A 297 -14.24 6.41 -4.44
C GLY A 297 -13.32 5.33 -5.04
N ASN A 298 -13.16 4.21 -4.36
CA ASN A 298 -12.43 3.01 -4.77
C ASN A 298 -13.40 1.83 -5.00
N THR A 299 -12.94 0.72 -5.57
CA THR A 299 -13.65 -0.57 -5.45
C THR A 299 -13.32 -1.22 -4.10
N PRO A 300 -14.18 -2.09 -3.51
CA PRO A 300 -13.90 -2.76 -2.24
C PRO A 300 -12.55 -3.50 -2.22
N THR A 301 -12.23 -4.24 -3.29
CA THR A 301 -10.96 -4.96 -3.45
C THR A 301 -9.74 -4.03 -3.41
N ILE A 302 -9.82 -2.87 -4.07
CA ILE A 302 -8.73 -1.87 -4.07
C ILE A 302 -8.67 -1.15 -2.73
N CYS A 303 -9.81 -0.90 -2.08
CA CYS A 303 -9.87 -0.31 -0.75
C CYS A 303 -9.17 -1.20 0.28
N ARG A 304 -9.59 -2.46 0.40
CA ARG A 304 -8.99 -3.45 1.31
C ARG A 304 -7.49 -3.62 1.09
N LYS A 305 -7.05 -3.77 -0.17
CA LYS A 305 -5.63 -4.02 -0.48
C LYS A 305 -4.74 -2.79 -0.39
N CYS A 306 -5.28 -1.60 -0.65
CA CYS A 306 -4.45 -0.42 -0.88
C CYS A 306 -4.72 0.79 0.03
N TYR A 307 -5.71 0.77 0.94
CA TYR A 307 -6.09 1.93 1.77
C TYR A 307 -6.52 1.60 3.21
N ILE A 308 -6.53 0.33 3.62
CA ILE A 308 -6.90 -0.08 4.99
C ILE A 308 -5.76 -0.93 5.54
N HIS A 309 -5.22 -0.55 6.70
CA HIS A 309 -4.19 -1.35 7.38
C HIS A 309 -4.74 -2.72 7.77
N PRO A 310 -4.08 -3.84 7.42
CA PRO A 310 -4.63 -5.20 7.59
C PRO A 310 -4.95 -5.52 9.06
N HIS A 311 -4.09 -5.10 9.99
CA HIS A 311 -4.28 -5.29 11.43
C HIS A 311 -5.66 -4.82 11.95
N ILE A 312 -6.25 -3.76 11.39
CA ILE A 312 -7.59 -3.30 11.80
C ILE A 312 -8.66 -4.37 11.52
N LEU A 313 -8.52 -5.10 10.41
CA LEU A 313 -9.42 -6.19 10.05
C LEU A 313 -9.13 -7.45 10.88
N ASP A 314 -7.85 -7.73 11.14
CA ASP A 314 -7.41 -8.92 11.86
C ASP A 314 -7.75 -8.84 13.35
N SER A 315 -7.59 -7.68 13.99
CA SER A 315 -7.99 -7.43 15.38
C SER A 315 -9.51 -7.39 15.56
N TYR A 316 -10.27 -7.05 14.51
CA TYR A 316 -11.72 -7.26 14.52
C TYR A 316 -12.08 -8.74 14.47
N LEU A 317 -11.46 -9.54 13.59
CA LEU A 317 -11.70 -10.99 13.53
C LEU A 317 -11.35 -11.71 14.85
N LYS A 318 -10.37 -11.22 15.59
CA LYS A 318 -9.98 -11.71 16.92
C LYS A 318 -10.89 -11.24 18.06
N GLY A 319 -11.87 -10.36 17.80
CA GLY A 319 -12.74 -9.74 18.80
C GLY A 319 -12.06 -8.66 19.66
N GLY A 320 -10.76 -8.43 19.49
CA GLY A 320 -9.96 -7.52 20.31
C GLY A 320 -10.11 -6.02 19.98
N LEU A 321 -10.56 -5.68 18.76
CA LEU A 321 -10.55 -4.29 18.26
C LEU A 321 -11.20 -3.29 19.22
N LEU A 322 -12.33 -3.63 19.85
CA LEU A 322 -13.03 -2.69 20.75
C LEU A 322 -12.29 -2.45 22.06
N LEU A 323 -11.68 -3.50 22.62
CA LEU A 323 -10.93 -3.42 23.88
C LEU A 323 -9.66 -2.61 23.64
N GLN A 324 -8.87 -3.02 22.65
CA GLN A 324 -7.60 -2.37 22.30
C GLN A 324 -7.77 -0.88 21.93
N VAL A 325 -8.89 -0.51 21.30
CA VAL A 325 -9.21 0.90 21.00
C VAL A 325 -9.60 1.69 22.27
N LYS A 326 -10.22 1.07 23.28
CA LYS A 326 -10.46 1.72 24.58
C LYS A 326 -9.16 1.86 25.35
N ASP A 327 -8.41 0.77 25.47
CA ASP A 327 -7.13 0.72 26.20
C ASP A 327 -6.14 1.75 25.64
N ALA A 328 -6.08 1.91 24.31
CA ALA A 328 -5.29 2.96 23.66
C ALA A 328 -5.77 4.37 24.05
N VAL A 329 -7.08 4.66 24.03
CA VAL A 329 -7.61 5.98 24.43
C VAL A 329 -7.32 6.29 25.89
N GLU A 330 -7.39 5.31 26.78
CA GLU A 330 -7.11 5.46 28.21
C GLU A 330 -5.59 5.62 28.47
N SER A 331 -4.73 4.92 27.72
CA SER A 331 -3.28 5.06 27.82
C SER A 331 -2.74 6.35 27.18
N GLU A 332 -3.41 6.92 26.17
CA GLU A 332 -2.94 8.10 25.43
C GLU A 332 -3.37 9.44 26.04
N LEU A 333 -3.85 9.45 27.30
CA LEU A 333 -4.01 10.69 28.09
C LEU A 333 -2.67 11.38 28.46
N SER A 334 -1.53 10.86 28.00
CA SER A 334 -0.23 11.54 28.01
C SER A 334 -0.12 12.60 26.91
N GLU A 335 0.55 13.72 27.21
CA GLU A 335 0.38 15.02 26.53
C GLU A 335 0.67 15.08 25.01
N ASP A 336 1.45 14.15 24.43
CA ASP A 336 1.89 14.23 23.03
C ASP A 336 0.80 13.93 21.97
N LEU A 337 -0.20 13.11 22.30
CA LEU A 337 -1.23 12.66 21.35
C LEU A 337 -2.46 13.59 21.30
N SER A 338 -2.46 14.62 22.15
CA SER A 338 -3.47 15.69 22.30
C SER A 338 -3.81 16.51 21.03
N ARG A 339 -3.14 16.24 19.89
CA ARG A 339 -3.27 16.99 18.63
C ARG A 339 -3.75 16.13 17.45
N LEU A 340 -3.92 14.82 17.65
CA LEU A 340 -4.73 13.98 16.77
C LEU A 340 -6.20 14.05 17.20
N ARG A 341 -7.12 13.63 16.32
CA ARG A 341 -8.51 13.39 16.74
C ARG A 341 -8.56 12.12 17.62
N PRO A 342 -9.50 11.97 18.55
CA PRO A 342 -9.58 10.79 19.42
C PRO A 342 -9.62 9.46 18.65
N GLU A 343 -10.24 9.44 17.47
CA GLU A 343 -10.30 8.26 16.60
C GLU A 343 -9.00 7.98 15.84
N GLU A 344 -8.16 8.99 15.64
CA GLU A 344 -6.85 8.88 15.02
C GLU A 344 -5.82 8.39 16.04
N ALA A 345 -5.82 9.00 17.23
CA ALA A 345 -5.06 8.62 18.41
C ALA A 345 -5.28 7.12 18.74
N ALA A 346 -6.53 6.71 18.98
CA ALA A 346 -6.87 5.32 19.28
C ALA A 346 -6.45 4.29 18.21
N VAL A 347 -6.43 4.68 16.94
CA VAL A 347 -5.97 3.82 15.84
C VAL A 347 -4.44 3.77 15.77
N LEU A 348 -3.77 4.86 16.12
CA LEU A 348 -2.31 4.91 16.21
C LEU A 348 -1.80 4.03 17.35
N GLY A 349 -2.30 4.20 18.58
CA GLY A 349 -1.93 3.36 19.72
C GLY A 349 -2.20 1.87 19.51
N LEU A 350 -3.33 1.52 18.89
CA LEU A 350 -3.62 0.14 18.46
C LEU A 350 -2.53 -0.43 17.52
N LEU A 351 -2.08 0.36 16.55
CA LEU A 351 -1.06 -0.08 15.58
C LEU A 351 0.34 -0.12 16.21
N GLN A 352 0.68 0.84 17.08
CA GLN A 352 1.93 0.86 17.84
C GLN A 352 2.02 -0.34 18.80
N ALA A 353 0.97 -0.62 19.57
CA ALA A 353 0.90 -1.78 20.46
C ALA A 353 1.08 -3.11 19.70
N HIS A 354 0.53 -3.21 18.49
CA HIS A 354 0.77 -4.38 17.63
C HIS A 354 2.22 -4.50 17.18
N LEU A 355 2.86 -3.38 16.80
CA LEU A 355 4.26 -3.39 16.37
C LEU A 355 5.17 -3.82 17.53
N SER A 356 5.01 -3.23 18.72
CA SER A 356 5.79 -3.60 19.91
C SER A 356 5.63 -5.09 20.25
N ALA A 357 4.39 -5.60 20.26
CA ALA A 357 4.16 -7.04 20.50
C ALA A 357 4.82 -7.93 19.44
N ALA A 358 4.80 -7.55 18.17
CA ALA A 358 5.44 -8.30 17.08
C ALA A 358 6.98 -8.26 17.17
N GLU A 359 7.56 -7.13 17.60
CA GLU A 359 8.99 -7.04 17.86
C GLU A 359 9.42 -7.91 19.04
N ASP A 360 8.63 -7.96 20.11
CA ASP A 360 8.95 -8.74 21.30
C ASP A 360 8.79 -10.25 21.04
N GLU A 361 7.79 -10.66 20.27
CA GLU A 361 7.69 -12.02 19.72
C GLU A 361 8.91 -12.38 18.84
N ALA A 362 9.38 -11.46 17.99
CA ALA A 362 10.56 -11.67 17.15
C ALA A 362 11.84 -11.82 17.98
N LYS A 363 12.07 -10.92 18.95
CA LYS A 363 13.20 -10.96 19.89
C LYS A 363 13.20 -12.27 20.68
N ALA A 364 12.05 -12.70 21.21
CA ALA A 364 11.90 -13.98 21.90
C ALA A 364 12.21 -15.17 20.98
N GLY A 365 11.76 -15.13 19.72
CA GLY A 365 12.06 -16.15 18.71
C GLY A 365 13.55 -16.26 18.35
N GLU A 366 14.29 -15.15 18.33
CA GLU A 366 15.75 -15.14 18.12
C GLU A 366 16.53 -15.65 19.35
N VAL A 367 16.08 -15.31 20.56
CA VAL A 367 16.64 -15.85 21.81
C VAL A 367 16.47 -17.38 21.87
N ILE A 368 15.31 -17.91 21.48
CA ILE A 368 15.07 -19.37 21.41
C ILE A 368 15.97 -20.04 20.34
N LYS A 369 16.12 -19.44 19.16
CA LYS A 369 17.01 -19.96 18.10
C LYS A 369 18.50 -19.95 18.51
N SER A 370 18.96 -18.89 19.17
CA SER A 370 20.34 -18.77 19.63
C SER A 370 20.66 -19.69 20.81
N ALA A 371 19.71 -19.93 21.72
CA ALA A 371 19.80 -20.98 22.74
C ALA A 371 19.89 -22.39 22.10
N GLY A 372 19.03 -22.69 21.12
CA GLY A 372 19.05 -23.96 20.39
C GLY A 372 20.37 -24.22 19.64
N ALA A 373 21.02 -23.18 19.12
CA ALA A 373 22.31 -23.28 18.45
C ALA A 373 23.47 -23.60 19.42
N ARG A 374 23.42 -23.14 20.68
CA ARG A 374 24.44 -23.44 21.71
C ARG A 374 24.32 -24.86 22.29
N GLY A 375 23.21 -25.55 22.04
CA GLY A 375 22.94 -26.92 22.54
C GLY A 375 23.59 -28.07 21.76
N ARG A 376 24.30 -27.81 20.65
CA ARG A 376 25.00 -28.85 19.85
C ARG A 376 26.53 -28.73 19.91
N GLY A 377 27.06 -28.59 21.12
CA GLY A 377 28.48 -28.76 21.41
C GLY A 377 28.89 -30.23 21.42
N SER A 378 29.82 -30.60 20.54
CA SER A 378 30.28 -31.97 20.31
C SER A 378 31.03 -32.60 21.50
N GLN A 379 30.48 -33.68 22.07
CA GLN A 379 31.29 -34.66 22.82
C GLN A 379 31.77 -35.76 21.88
N LYS A 380 33.07 -35.74 21.60
CA LYS A 380 33.79 -36.77 20.84
C LYS A 380 34.15 -37.91 21.80
N PRO A 381 33.79 -39.18 21.55
CA PRO A 381 34.21 -40.27 22.42
C PRO A 381 35.74 -40.45 22.33
N ARG A 382 36.39 -40.68 23.48
CA ARG A 382 37.80 -41.06 23.57
C ARG A 382 37.91 -42.57 23.64
N ASP A 383 38.76 -43.15 22.81
CA ASP A 383 39.10 -44.57 22.86
C ASP A 383 39.72 -44.96 24.21
N LYS A 384 39.24 -46.07 24.79
CA LYS A 384 40.03 -46.90 25.71
C LYS A 384 39.76 -48.39 25.49
N ALA A 385 40.87 -49.09 25.27
CA ALA A 385 41.14 -50.52 25.21
C ALA A 385 40.06 -51.53 25.69
N ALA A 386 39.99 -52.65 24.96
CA ALA A 386 39.38 -53.90 25.40
C ALA A 386 40.09 -54.51 26.62
N PRO A 387 39.47 -55.50 27.28
CA PRO A 387 39.98 -56.86 27.08
C PRO A 387 38.90 -57.94 26.81
N ALA A 388 39.41 -59.14 26.54
CA ALA A 388 38.78 -60.27 25.87
C ALA A 388 37.64 -61.03 26.57
N ALA A 389 36.77 -61.59 25.72
CA ALA A 389 36.23 -62.96 25.71
C ALA A 389 35.43 -63.56 26.90
N ALA A 390 34.19 -63.95 26.58
CA ALA A 390 33.56 -65.23 27.01
C ALA A 390 32.48 -65.67 25.99
N LYS A 391 32.19 -66.98 25.90
CA LYS A 391 31.25 -67.60 24.92
C LYS A 391 30.00 -68.19 25.59
N SER A 392 28.83 -68.05 24.97
CA SER A 392 27.68 -69.01 24.99
C SER A 392 26.56 -68.48 24.08
N HIS A 393 26.17 -69.08 22.95
CA HIS A 393 25.37 -70.32 22.73
C HIS A 393 23.88 -70.25 23.13
N GLY A 394 23.00 -70.56 22.16
CA GLY A 394 21.53 -70.71 22.27
C GLY A 394 20.79 -69.95 21.14
N SER A 395 20.41 -70.52 19.97
CA SER A 395 19.32 -71.50 19.67
C SER A 395 17.94 -71.00 20.15
N GLU A 396 16.82 -70.96 19.42
CA GLU A 396 16.40 -71.19 18.01
C GLU A 396 14.90 -70.72 17.94
N PRO A 397 13.99 -71.04 16.98
CA PRO A 397 13.08 -69.99 16.45
C PRO A 397 11.54 -70.26 16.45
N GLY A 398 10.78 -69.19 16.15
CA GLY A 398 9.46 -69.23 15.47
C GLY A 398 8.20 -69.14 16.36
N PRO A 399 6.97 -69.20 15.77
CA PRO A 399 6.63 -69.02 14.35
C PRO A 399 5.44 -68.04 14.11
N LYS A 400 5.01 -67.93 12.84
CA LYS A 400 3.89 -67.11 12.34
C LYS A 400 2.51 -67.69 12.67
N THR A 401 1.48 -66.85 12.78
CA THR A 401 0.10 -67.20 12.38
C THR A 401 -0.62 -66.08 11.62
N LYS A 402 -1.32 -66.46 10.55
CA LYS A 402 -2.27 -65.63 9.77
C LYS A 402 -3.70 -66.08 10.07
N ARG A 403 -4.67 -65.16 10.07
CA ARG A 403 -6.07 -65.28 9.59
C ARG A 403 -6.73 -63.90 9.78
N ALA A 404 -7.42 -63.22 8.86
CA ALA A 404 -8.10 -63.54 7.58
C ALA A 404 -9.55 -64.05 7.67
N SER A 405 -10.50 -63.11 7.68
CA SER A 405 -11.89 -63.17 7.14
C SER A 405 -12.53 -61.80 7.43
N SER A 406 -12.99 -60.97 6.47
CA SER A 406 -14.19 -61.12 5.61
C SER A 406 -15.50 -61.18 6.41
N ALA A 407 -16.62 -60.54 6.05
CA ALA A 407 -17.01 -59.93 4.76
C ALA A 407 -18.22 -58.98 4.92
N ARG A 408 -18.52 -58.19 3.85
CA ARG A 408 -19.88 -57.84 3.30
C ARG A 408 -20.93 -57.20 4.26
N ARG A 409 -21.80 -56.26 3.86
CA ARG A 409 -22.43 -55.83 2.58
C ARG A 409 -22.68 -54.28 2.69
N SER A 410 -22.78 -53.47 1.63
CA SER A 410 -23.99 -53.21 0.79
C SER A 410 -25.25 -52.92 1.64
N ALA A 411 -26.19 -52.00 1.39
CA ALA A 411 -26.51 -51.00 0.35
C ALA A 411 -27.82 -50.27 0.84
N VAL A 412 -28.43 -49.20 0.28
CA VAL A 412 -28.21 -48.31 -0.87
C VAL A 412 -29.07 -47.02 -0.69
N ALA A 413 -28.76 -45.93 -1.42
CA ALA A 413 -29.58 -44.75 -1.79
C ALA A 413 -30.71 -44.19 -0.88
N ALA A 414 -30.67 -42.87 -0.66
CA ALA A 414 -31.60 -41.93 -1.30
C ALA A 414 -30.84 -40.64 -1.67
#